data_AF-A0A800J1V4-F1
#
_entry.id   AF-A0A800J1V4-F1
#
_cell.length_a   1.000
_cell.length_b   1.000
_cell.length_c   1.000
_cell.angle_alpha   90.00
_cell.angle_beta   90.00
_cell.angle_gamma   90.00
#
_symmetry.space_group_name_H-M   'P 1'
#
loop_
_entity.id
_entity.type
_entity.pdbx_description
1 polymer ?
#
loop_
_entity_poly.entity_id
_entity_poly.type
_entity_poly.pdbx_seq_one_letter_code
_entity_poly.pdbx_strand_id
1 'polypeptide(L)' 'MTPDRIDVPADDYAALADALASDQSPVGIDAKKTHVVIIHLLLDLQDRLARLEQRLDSLDA' A
#
# COMPACT_ATOMS: atom_id res chain seq x y z
N MET A 1 14.04 8.33 -6.35
CA MET A 1 12.65 7.83 -6.36
C MET A 1 11.92 8.61 -7.44
N THR A 2 11.26 7.95 -8.39
CA THR A 2 10.42 8.65 -9.36
C THR A 2 9.09 9.04 -8.69
N PRO A 3 8.57 10.26 -8.92
CA PRO A 3 7.36 10.76 -8.26
C PRO A 3 6.13 9.86 -8.50
N ASP A 4 6.04 9.22 -9.67
CA ASP A 4 4.95 8.31 -10.04
C ASP A 4 4.80 7.09 -9.13
N ARG A 5 5.85 6.71 -8.37
CA ARG A 5 5.79 5.58 -7.43
C ARG A 5 5.06 5.89 -6.12
N ILE A 6 4.75 7.15 -5.85
CA ILE A 6 4.10 7.56 -4.59
C ILE A 6 2.62 7.90 -4.84
N ASP A 7 2.17 7.80 -6.10
CA ASP A 7 0.80 8.10 -6.46
C ASP A 7 -0.11 6.95 -6.01
N VAL A 8 -1.06 7.27 -5.15
CA VAL A 8 -2.04 6.32 -4.62
C VAL A 8 -3.39 6.66 -5.26
N PRO A 9 -4.07 5.69 -5.92
CA PRO A 9 -5.41 5.91 -6.46
C PRO A 9 -6.35 6.48 -5.39
N ALA A 10 -7.24 7.40 -5.77
CA ALA A 10 -8.11 8.09 -4.82
C ALA A 10 -8.99 7.12 -4.00
N ASP A 11 -9.48 6.06 -4.64
CA ASP A 11 -10.31 5.04 -4.00
C ASP A 11 -9.50 4.22 -2.98
N ASP A 12 -8.28 3.81 -3.34
CA ASP A 12 -7.36 3.09 -2.44
C ASP A 12 -6.97 3.99 -1.27
N TYR A 13 -6.72 5.28 -1.54
CA TYR A 13 -6.41 6.25 -0.51
C TYR A 13 -7.56 6.39 0.48
N ALA A 14 -8.80 6.55 0.01
CA ALA A 14 -9.97 6.66 0.86
C ALA A 14 -10.20 5.41 1.69
N ALA A 15 -10.13 4.22 1.07
CA ALA A 15 -10.30 2.95 1.76
C ALA A 15 -9.25 2.73 2.86
N LEU A 16 -7.98 3.01 2.56
CA LEU A 16 -6.90 2.92 3.54
C LEU A 16 -7.01 4.01 4.61
N ALA A 17 -7.38 5.24 4.25
CA ALA A 17 -7.55 6.33 5.20
C ALA A 17 -8.69 6.05 6.19
N ASP A 18 -9.78 5.44 5.74
CA ASP A 18 -10.90 5.02 6.60
C ASP A 18 -10.52 3.83 7.46
N ALA A 19 -9.84 2.83 6.90
CA ALA A 19 -9.33 1.68 7.67
C ALA A 19 -8.32 2.08 8.77
N LEU A 20 -7.55 3.15 8.53
CA LEU A 20 -6.59 3.71 9.49
C LEU A 20 -7.18 4.81 10.38
N ALA A 21 -8.44 5.22 10.16
CA ALA A 21 -9.07 6.25 10.96
C ALA A 21 -9.32 5.71 12.38
N SER A 22 -8.63 6.29 13.35
CA SER A 22 -8.86 6.02 14.77
C SER A 22 -8.91 7.35 15.51
N ASP A 23 -10.00 7.58 16.24
CA ASP A 23 -10.21 8.79 17.05
C ASP A 23 -9.18 8.90 18.21
N GLN A 24 -8.46 7.82 18.52
CA GLN A 24 -7.40 7.80 19.52
C GLN A 24 -6.00 7.98 18.94
N SER A 25 -5.87 8.13 17.63
CA SER A 25 -4.57 8.27 16.99
C SER A 25 -3.98 9.67 17.26
N PRO A 26 -2.78 9.78 17.87
CA PRO A 26 -2.11 11.07 18.07
C PRO A 26 -1.54 11.64 16.75
N VAL A 27 -1.83 11.01 15.62
CA VAL A 27 -1.22 11.26 14.32
C VAL A 27 -2.01 12.33 13.56
N GLY A 28 -1.35 13.43 13.20
CA GLY A 28 -1.93 14.49 12.38
C GLY A 28 -2.18 14.09 10.91
N ILE A 29 -2.92 14.94 10.18
CA ILE A 29 -3.39 14.68 8.80
C ILE A 29 -2.25 14.33 7.83
N ASP A 30 -1.11 15.03 7.91
CA ASP A 30 0.02 14.82 6.99
C ASP A 30 0.73 13.47 7.24
N ALA A 31 0.83 13.07 8.50
CA ALA A 31 1.34 11.77 8.87
C ALA A 31 0.35 10.65 8.49
N LYS A 32 -0.98 10.90 8.54
CA LYS A 32 -1.99 9.97 8.00
C LYS A 32 -1.79 9.70 6.50
N LYS A 33 -1.55 10.74 5.70
CA LYS A 33 -1.25 10.58 4.26
C LYS A 33 -0.01 9.73 4.04
N THR A 34 1.05 9.97 4.81
CA THR A 34 2.28 9.19 4.73
C THR A 34 2.04 7.72 5.04
N HIS A 35 1.26 7.39 6.07
CA HIS A 35 0.92 6.00 6.38
C HIS A 35 0.13 5.31 5.26
N VAL A 36 -0.84 6.00 4.67
CA VAL A 36 -1.61 5.46 3.55
C VAL A 36 -0.69 5.10 2.37
N VAL A 37 0.22 6.00 2.01
CA VAL A 37 1.22 5.77 0.95
C VAL A 37 2.10 4.56 1.27
N ILE A 38 2.63 4.47 2.49
CA ILE A 38 3.49 3.35 2.90
C ILE A 38 2.72 2.03 2.79
N ILE A 39 1.50 1.97 3.31
CA ILE A 39 0.70 0.75 3.30
C ILE A 39 0.34 0.35 1.86
N HIS A 40 -0.07 1.31 1.03
CA HIS A 40 -0.34 1.03 -0.39
C HIS A 40 0.87 0.41 -1.09
N LEU A 41 2.06 0.96 -0.88
CA LEU A 41 3.28 0.43 -1.49
C LEU A 41 3.66 -0.95 -0.95
N LEU A 42 3.41 -1.23 0.32
CA LEU A 42 3.63 -2.55 0.90
C LEU A 42 2.68 -3.59 0.30
N LEU A 43 1.42 -3.23 0.07
CA LEU A 43 0.44 -4.11 -0.58
C LEU A 43 0.81 -4.38 -2.04
N ASP A 44 1.18 -3.35 -2.83
CA ASP A 44 1.67 -3.55 -4.20
C ASP A 44 2.89 -4.48 -4.24
N LEU A 45 3.84 -4.31 -3.32
CA LEU A 45 5.00 -5.18 -3.22
C LEU A 45 4.62 -6.63 -2.90
N GLN A 46 3.68 -6.85 -1.97
CA GLN A 46 3.18 -8.19 -1.64
C GLN A 46 2.53 -8.84 -2.86
N ASP A 47 1.67 -8.12 -3.59
CA ASP A 47 1.01 -8.63 -4.80
C ASP A 47 2.02 -8.98 -5.90
N ARG A 48 3.05 -8.15 -6.06
CA ARG A 48 4.12 -8.40 -7.03
C ARG A 48 4.96 -9.61 -6.65
N LEU A 49 5.26 -9.79 -5.36
CA LEU A 49 5.96 -10.97 -4.86
C LEU A 49 5.13 -12.23 -5.08
N ALA A 50 3.84 -12.22 -4.71
CA ALA A 50 2.94 -13.35 -4.92
C ALA A 50 2.87 -13.78 -6.40
N ARG A 51 2.81 -12.81 -7.33
CA ARG A 51 2.87 -13.09 -8.78
C ARG A 51 4.20 -13.72 -9.22
N LEU A 52 5.32 -13.36 -8.58
CA LEU A 52 6.62 -13.95 -8.89
C LEU A 52 6.74 -15.36 -8.30
N GLU A 53 6.31 -15.56 -7.06
CA GLU A 53 6.29 -16.86 -6.38
C GLU A 53 5.42 -17.85 -7.15
N GLN A 54 4.21 -17.46 -7.55
CA GLN A 54 3.34 -18.31 -8.37
C GLN A 54 3.98 -18.71 -9.71
N ARG A 55 4.75 -17.80 -10.34
CA ARG A 55 5.46 -18.10 -11.58
C ARG A 55 6.62 -19.07 -11.34
N LEU A 56 7.35 -18.92 -10.23
CA LEU A 56 8.42 -19.85 -9.86
C LEU A 56 7.85 -21.24 -9.59
N ASP A 57 6.78 -21.35 -8.81
CA ASP A 57 6.10 -22.61 -8.53
C ASP A 57 5.64 -23.32 -9.82
N SER A 58 5.19 -22.56 -10.82
CA SER A 58 4.78 -23.11 -12.12
C SER A 58 5.94 -23.57 -13.01
N LEU A 59 7.16 -23.08 -12.78
CA LEU A 59 8.36 -23.48 -13.51
C LEU A 59 9.02 -24.71 -12.90
N ASP A 60 8.84 -24.91 -11.59
CA ASP A 60 9.39 -26.04 -10.83
C ASP A 60 8.45 -27.27 -10.80
N ALA A 61 7.23 -27.15 -11.36
CA ALA A 61 6.21 -28.20 -11.47
C ALA A 61 6.29 -28.98 -12.81
#